data_AF-A0A956DCJ0-F1
#
_entry.id   AF-A0A956DCJ0-F1
#
_cell.length_a   1.000
_cell.length_b   1.000
_cell.length_c   1.000
_cell.angle_alpha   90.00
_cell.angle_beta   90.00
_cell.angle_gamma   90.00
#
_symmetry.space_group_name_H-M   'P 1'
#
loop_
_entity.id
_entity.type
_entity.pdbx_description
1 polymer ?
#
loop_
_entity_poly.entity_id
_entity_poly.type
_entity_poly.pdbx_seq_one_letter_code
_entity_poly.pdbx_strand_id
1 'polypeptide(L)'
;RAERLVSYEVHALAELAAAHSLAEDREDALARAREARERLAGIDVERPEKVYRLLAEVFGGLGEEEAAAELFREARTLLDAKAASIRSDAIRARFLESRDVRAIREGATA
;
A
#
# COMPACT_ATOMS: atom_id res chain seq x y z
N ARG A 1 -8.12 20.53 2.49
CA ARG A 1 -8.30 20.12 3.92
C ARG A 1 -8.98 18.76 4.02
N ALA A 2 -10.01 18.48 3.20
CA ALA A 2 -10.65 17.16 3.14
C ALA A 2 -9.68 16.04 2.69
N GLU A 3 -8.92 16.23 1.60
CA GLU A 3 -8.00 15.20 1.08
C GLU A 3 -6.94 14.71 2.09
N ARG A 4 -6.38 15.62 2.91
CA ARG A 4 -5.44 15.19 3.96
C ARG A 4 -6.11 14.33 5.02
N LEU A 5 -7.35 14.67 5.42
CA LEU A 5 -8.09 13.86 6.40
C LEU A 5 -8.34 12.46 5.84
N VAL A 6 -8.74 12.37 4.57
CA VAL A 6 -8.92 11.09 3.87
C VAL A 6 -7.60 10.32 3.78
N SER A 7 -6.47 10.98 3.50
CA SER A 7 -5.17 10.32 3.54
C SER A 7 -4.86 9.73 4.92
N TYR A 8 -5.11 10.46 6.01
CA TYR A 8 -4.89 9.92 7.36
C TYR A 8 -5.81 8.75 7.67
N GLU A 9 -7.08 8.82 7.26
CA GLU A 9 -8.06 7.76 7.45
C GLU A 9 -7.64 6.46 6.75
N VAL A 10 -7.16 6.54 5.50
CA VAL A 10 -6.68 5.35 4.77
C VAL A 10 -5.47 4.72 5.45
N HIS A 11 -4.52 5.53 5.94
CA HIS A 11 -3.41 5.01 6.74
C HIS A 11 -3.91 4.31 8.01
N ALA A 12 -4.82 4.93 8.75
CA ALA A 12 -5.35 4.36 9.99
C ALA A 12 -6.09 3.04 9.74
N LEU A 13 -6.88 2.95 8.66
CA LEU A 13 -7.59 1.72 8.30
C LEU A 13 -6.63 0.60 7.89
N ALA A 14 -5.58 0.91 7.13
CA ALA A 14 -4.57 -0.08 6.75
C ALA A 14 -3.80 -0.62 7.98
N GLU A 15 -3.42 0.26 8.91
CA GLU A 15 -2.77 -0.13 10.18
C GLU A 15 -3.71 -0.95 11.07
N LEU A 16 -5.00 -0.58 11.14
CA LEU A 16 -6.00 -1.33 11.90
C LEU A 16 -6.23 -2.72 11.30
N ALA A 17 -6.31 -2.83 9.98
CA ALA A 17 -6.41 -4.11 9.29
C ALA A 17 -5.22 -5.03 9.61
N ALA A 18 -4.00 -4.47 9.61
CA ALA A 18 -2.80 -5.21 9.99
C ALA A 18 -2.83 -5.65 11.46
N ALA A 19 -3.31 -4.79 12.37
CA ALA A 19 -3.45 -5.14 13.78
C ALA A 19 -4.44 -6.29 14.01
N HIS A 20 -5.61 -6.27 13.36
CA HIS A 20 -6.57 -7.39 13.42
C HIS A 20 -6.00 -8.66 12.81
N SER A 21 -5.29 -8.55 11.68
CA SER A 21 -4.65 -9.71 11.04
C SER A 21 -3.60 -10.37 11.95
N LEU A 22 -2.82 -9.57 12.69
CA LEU A 22 -1.86 -10.06 13.69
C LEU A 22 -2.54 -10.68 14.91
N ALA A 23 -3.74 -10.24 15.25
CA ALA A 23 -4.56 -10.80 16.31
C ALA A 23 -5.36 -12.05 15.87
N GLU A 24 -5.14 -12.55 14.64
CA GLU A 24 -5.89 -13.66 14.02
C GLU A 24 -7.40 -13.39 13.88
N ASP A 25 -7.80 -12.12 13.96
CA ASP A 25 -9.18 -11.66 13.77
C ASP A 25 -9.46 -11.40 12.29
N ARG A 26 -9.70 -12.49 11.57
CA ARG A 26 -9.87 -12.49 10.11
C ARG A 26 -11.01 -11.58 9.64
N GLU A 27 -12.13 -11.57 10.35
CA GLU A 27 -13.33 -10.84 9.92
C GLU A 27 -13.08 -9.34 9.93
N ASP A 28 -12.60 -8.81 11.06
CA ASP A 28 -12.30 -7.39 11.16
C ASP A 28 -11.10 -7.00 10.29
N ALA A 29 -10.06 -7.84 10.20
CA ALA A 29 -8.92 -7.57 9.32
C ALA A 29 -9.37 -7.36 7.87
N LEU A 30 -10.23 -8.26 7.36
CA LEU A 30 -10.74 -8.19 6.00
C LEU A 30 -11.67 -6.99 5.81
N ALA A 31 -12.53 -6.69 6.79
CA ALA A 31 -13.44 -5.54 6.75
C ALA A 31 -12.65 -4.23 6.64
N ARG A 32 -11.63 -4.04 7.48
CA ARG A 32 -10.79 -2.83 7.46
C ARG A 32 -9.90 -2.74 6.23
N ALA A 33 -9.36 -3.85 5.75
CA ALA A 33 -8.56 -3.87 4.52
C ALA A 33 -9.39 -3.46 3.30
N ARG A 34 -10.62 -3.97 3.17
CA ARG A 34 -11.55 -3.61 2.09
C ARG A 34 -11.96 -2.15 2.18
N GLU A 35 -12.30 -1.69 3.38
CA GLU A 35 -12.66 -0.31 3.64
C GLU A 35 -11.51 0.67 3.31
N ALA A 36 -10.26 0.29 3.63
CA ALA A 36 -9.08 1.05 3.23
C ALA A 36 -8.88 1.07 1.72
N ARG A 37 -9.03 -0.08 1.05
CA ARG A 37 -8.88 -0.21 -0.41
C ARG A 37 -9.90 0.63 -1.18
N GLU A 38 -11.15 0.62 -0.74
CA GLU A 38 -12.21 1.44 -1.34
C GLU A 38 -11.89 2.93 -1.24
N ARG A 39 -11.44 3.40 -0.07
CA ARG A 39 -11.07 4.80 0.11
C ARG A 39 -9.78 5.21 -0.60
N LEU A 40 -8.83 4.27 -0.77
CA LEU A 40 -7.60 4.50 -1.50
C LEU A 40 -7.84 4.77 -2.99
N ALA A 41 -8.95 4.27 -3.54
CA ALA A 41 -9.30 4.48 -4.94
C ALA A 41 -9.56 5.96 -5.23
N GLY A 42 -8.75 6.54 -6.13
CA GLY A 42 -8.96 7.90 -6.65
C GLY A 42 -8.47 9.04 -5.76
N ILE A 43 -7.71 8.74 -4.70
CA ILE A 43 -7.10 9.77 -3.83
C ILE A 43 -5.56 9.74 -3.91
N ASP A 44 -4.96 10.91 -3.69
CA ASP A 44 -3.51 11.00 -3.46
C ASP A 44 -3.23 10.86 -1.96
N VAL A 45 -2.64 9.74 -1.57
CA VAL A 45 -2.24 9.47 -0.18
C VAL A 45 -0.78 9.86 0.03
N GLU A 46 -0.47 10.46 1.17
CA GLU A 46 0.92 10.66 1.56
C GLU A 46 1.60 9.30 1.76
N ARG A 47 2.84 9.12 1.29
CA ARG A 47 3.57 7.83 1.38
C ARG A 47 2.74 6.63 0.91
N PRO A 48 2.27 6.63 -0.36
CA PRO A 48 1.44 5.54 -0.90
C PRO A 48 2.13 4.19 -0.78
N GLU A 49 3.46 4.13 -0.94
CA GLU A 49 4.24 2.90 -0.83
C GLU A 49 3.98 2.12 0.47
N LYS A 50 3.76 2.82 1.59
CA LYS A 50 3.51 2.16 2.87
C LYS A 50 2.12 1.55 2.92
N VAL A 51 1.11 2.30 2.49
CA VAL A 51 -0.30 1.86 2.51
C VAL A 51 -0.50 0.66 1.60
N TYR A 52 -0.05 0.76 0.35
CA TYR A 52 -0.22 -0.32 -0.62
C TYR A 52 0.48 -1.60 -0.17
N ARG A 53 1.73 -1.49 0.31
CA ARG A 53 2.47 -2.65 0.83
C ARG A 53 1.72 -3.30 1.99
N LEU A 54 1.27 -2.51 2.96
CA LEU A 54 0.60 -3.03 4.15
C LEU A 54 -0.71 -3.74 3.79
N LEU A 55 -1.54 -3.14 2.93
CA LEU A 55 -2.77 -3.77 2.49
C LEU A 55 -2.52 -5.05 1.68
N ALA A 56 -1.50 -5.06 0.81
CA ALA A 56 -1.15 -6.26 0.05
C ALA A 56 -0.68 -7.40 0.96
N GLU A 57 0.16 -7.11 1.95
CA GLU A 57 0.60 -8.08 2.97
C GLU A 57 -0.59 -8.61 3.79
N VAL A 58 -1.54 -7.74 4.18
CA VAL A 58 -2.75 -8.16 4.89
C VAL A 58 -3.62 -9.06 4.02
N PHE A 59 -3.94 -8.67 2.78
CA PHE A 59 -4.75 -9.51 1.88
C PHE A 59 -4.08 -10.85 1.62
N GLY A 60 -2.76 -10.89 1.38
CA GLY A 60 -2.01 -12.14 1.21
C GLY A 60 -2.01 -13.00 2.48
N GLY A 61 -1.80 -12.40 3.65
CA GLY A 61 -1.90 -13.11 4.94
C GLY A 61 -3.30 -13.68 5.22
N LEU A 62 -4.34 -13.08 4.65
CA LEU A 62 -5.71 -13.57 4.67
C LEU A 62 -6.03 -14.50 3.48
N GLY A 63 -5.08 -14.86 2.62
CA GLY A 63 -5.31 -15.74 1.47
C GLY A 63 -6.11 -15.11 0.32
N GLU A 64 -6.28 -13.79 0.33
CA GLU A 64 -6.88 -13.00 -0.75
C GLU A 64 -5.80 -12.62 -1.78
N GLU A 65 -5.15 -13.64 -2.35
CA GLU A 65 -3.92 -13.49 -3.16
C GLU A 65 -4.11 -12.60 -4.39
N GLU A 66 -5.26 -12.68 -5.06
CA GLU A 66 -5.56 -11.83 -6.22
C GLU A 66 -5.61 -10.35 -5.84
N ALA A 67 -6.26 -10.03 -4.72
CA ALA A 67 -6.32 -8.67 -4.21
C ALA A 67 -4.95 -8.13 -3.79
N ALA A 68 -4.10 -8.99 -3.19
CA ALA A 68 -2.72 -8.65 -2.86
C ALA A 68 -1.89 -8.35 -4.11
N ALA A 69 -1.97 -9.21 -5.13
CA ALA A 69 -1.24 -9.05 -6.40
C ALA A 69 -1.68 -7.80 -7.18
N GLU A 70 -2.97 -7.47 -7.15
CA GLU A 70 -3.48 -6.20 -7.71
C GLU A 70 -2.87 -4.98 -7.03
N LEU A 71 -2.87 -4.94 -5.69
CA LEU A 71 -2.29 -3.83 -4.93
C LEU A 71 -0.79 -3.66 -5.21
N PHE A 72 -0.03 -4.74 -5.31
CA PHE A 72 1.38 -4.65 -5.66
C PHE A 72 1.60 -4.10 -7.07
N ARG A 73 0.78 -4.51 -8.07
CA ARG A 73 0.87 -4.00 -9.44
C ARG A 73 0.49 -2.52 -9.55
N GLU A 74 -0.59 -2.12 -8.88
CA GLU A 74 -1.03 -0.72 -8.82
C GLU A 74 0.06 0.15 -8.19
N ALA A 75 0.57 -0.25 -7.04
CA ALA A 75 1.62 0.47 -6.33
C ALA A 75 2.91 0.56 -7.14
N ARG A 76 3.32 -0.52 -7.80
CA ARG A 76 4.50 -0.52 -8.67
C ARG A 76 4.35 0.53 -9.78
N THR A 77 3.19 0.59 -10.42
CA THR A 77 2.92 1.57 -11.49
C THR A 77 3.07 3.01 -10.98
N LEU A 78 2.49 3.31 -9.81
CA LEU A 78 2.60 4.63 -9.17
C LEU A 78 4.05 4.98 -8.81
N LEU A 79 4.80 4.02 -8.26
CA LEU A 79 6.18 4.25 -7.83
C LEU A 79 7.16 4.35 -9.00
N ASP A 80 6.94 3.61 -10.08
CA ASP A 80 7.72 3.76 -11.31
C ASP A 80 7.49 5.14 -11.95
N ALA A 81 6.24 5.64 -11.98
CA ALA A 81 5.94 6.99 -12.41
C ALA A 81 6.60 8.07 -11.51
N LYS A 82 6.52 7.88 -10.19
CA LYS A 82 7.21 8.76 -9.22
C LYS A 82 8.72 8.76 -9.44
N ALA A 83 9.34 7.59 -9.57
CA ALA A 83 10.76 7.48 -9.85
C ALA A 83 11.16 8.20 -11.14
N ALA A 84 10.38 8.05 -12.22
CA ALA A 84 10.63 8.72 -13.49
C ALA A 84 10.57 10.26 -13.39
N SER A 85 9.75 10.79 -12.48
CA SER A 85 9.67 12.24 -12.23
C SER A 85 10.84 12.81 -11.41
N ILE A 86 11.60 11.96 -10.70
CA ILE A 86 12.74 12.40 -9.88
C ILE A 86 13.94 12.65 -10.80
N ARG A 87 14.27 13.93 -10.97
CA ARG A 87 15.38 14.39 -11.84
C ARG A 87 16.77 14.01 -11.30
N SER A 88 16.96 14.02 -9.99
CA SER A 88 18.26 13.71 -9.39
C SER A 88 18.47 12.19 -9.31
N ASP A 89 19.52 11.70 -9.98
CA ASP A 89 19.86 10.28 -10.00
C ASP A 89 20.12 9.73 -8.59
N ALA A 90 20.79 10.49 -7.73
CA ALA A 90 21.05 10.10 -6.35
C ALA A 90 19.76 9.98 -5.52
N ILE A 91 18.81 10.90 -5.69
CA ILE A 91 17.51 10.84 -4.99
C ILE A 91 16.67 9.69 -5.55
N ARG A 92 16.67 9.50 -6.88
CA ARG A 92 15.94 8.42 -7.55
C ARG A 92 16.43 7.04 -7.09
N ALA A 93 17.75 6.85 -7.02
CA ALA A 93 18.36 5.63 -6.50
C ALA A 93 17.93 5.36 -5.05
N ARG A 94 18.08 6.35 -4.15
CA ARG A 94 17.67 6.22 -2.75
C ARG A 94 16.18 5.91 -2.58
N PHE A 95 15.33 6.49 -3.42
CA PHE A 95 13.90 6.20 -3.42
C PHE A 95 13.62 4.74 -3.82
N LEU A 96 14.24 4.27 -4.91
CA LEU A 96 14.10 2.89 -5.40
C LEU A 96 14.65 1.85 -4.42
N GLU A 97 15.67 2.21 -3.63
CA GLU A 97 16.27 1.36 -2.59
C GLU A 97 15.50 1.35 -1.27
N SER A 98 14.53 2.24 -1.10
CA SER A 98 13.73 2.29 0.12
C SER A 98 13.00 0.96 0.37
N ARG A 99 12.83 0.61 1.64
CA ARG A 99 12.27 -0.69 2.05
C ARG A 99 10.93 -0.96 1.39
N ASP A 100 9.99 -0.02 1.46
CA ASP A 100 8.63 -0.20 0.96
C ASP A 100 8.61 -0.33 -0.57
N VAL A 101 9.41 0.47 -1.28
CA VAL A 101 9.49 0.42 -2.75
C VAL A 101 10.09 -0.91 -3.22
N ARG A 102 11.14 -1.42 -2.55
CA ARG A 102 11.70 -2.74 -2.89
C ARG A 102 10.69 -3.85 -2.69
N ALA A 103 10.02 -3.88 -1.53
CA ALA A 103 9.00 -4.89 -1.23
C ALA A 103 7.86 -4.87 -2.25
N ILE A 104 7.40 -3.69 -2.68
CA ILE A 104 6.37 -3.58 -3.72
C ILE A 104 6.87 -4.13 -5.06
N ARG A 105 8.11 -3.84 -5.45
CA ARG A 105 8.66 -4.32 -6.72
C ARG A 105 8.81 -5.84 -6.74
N GLU A 106 9.21 -6.43 -5.61
CA GLU A 106 9.33 -7.88 -5.43
C GLU A 106 7.94 -8.54 -5.43
N GLY A 107 6.99 -8.04 -4.64
CA GLY A 107 5.62 -8.55 -4.57
C GLY A 107 4.85 -8.44 -5.88
N ALA A 108 5.14 -7.45 -6.73
CA ALA A 108 4.52 -7.31 -8.04
C ALA A 108 5.05 -8.30 -9.10
N THR A 109 6.03 -9.14 -8.77
CA THR A 109 6.60 -10.16 -9.66
C THR A 109 6.35 -11.59 -9.21
N ALA A 110 5.81 -11.78 -8.00
CA ALA A 110 5.38 -13.06 -7.47
C ALA A 110 4.05 -13.49 -8.10
#